data_AF-T1GX99-F1
#
_entry.id   AF-T1GX99-F1
#
_cell.length_a   1.000
_cell.length_b   1.000
_cell.length_c   1.000
_cell.angle_alpha   90.00
_cell.angle_beta   90.00
_cell.angle_gamma   90.00
#
_symmetry.space_group_name_H-M   'P 1'
#
loop_
_entity.id
_entity.type
_entity.pdbx_description
1 polymer ?
#
loop_
_entity_poly.entity_id
_entity_poly.type
_entity_poly.pdbx_seq_one_letter_code
_entity_poly.pdbx_strand_id
1 'polypeptide(L)'
;MGMDGSNFTRILTWNDDIAWPNTLTIDYFTDRLYWADAHLDYIASADLEGRHRHIVLSGSKVPHVFALALFDDNIYWTDWNLNAILTANKFTGANYTVLRNTTHRPYDIHINHPGGGPTCGPNEFQCDSGRCIPASARCDQENNCGDNSDEFDCANVTCGAAQFTCANGHCIPQMWKCDSENDCQDGSDEGDFCAARTCAYFQFTCPRTGHCIPQSWVCDGDDDCFDKQDEKDCPPITCLANQFKCADLRQCVEEAYKCDGIPDCNDASDELGCPSMGPNQCNQEKHFRYTIQKISYSGGNRQIIRRNLPNPMGIAIHLGEVYWVDRNLMSVFKASKLPGSTTMPEKVRTNLQKLRDIAIFDISNQPADENNPCARLGNGGCDQLCFSFPTEASSQRSSNFKCECATGKLSQDGKKCETVNEYLVFATRTEIRAVNLDPRSTQVPFSPMVNLTNVVGLDFDYADDKLLFTQIRPWAKIAYTKASSPAVTDVNVVLNRGINPEGIAYDWTQNKIYWTDSSNNSIYAMNLDGSDLVMI
;
A
#
# COMPACT_ATOMS: atom_id res chain seq x y z
N MET A 1 20.24 -16.69 14.22
CA MET A 1 21.10 -15.62 13.67
C MET A 1 20.89 -14.38 14.53
N GLY A 2 21.95 -13.78 15.07
CA GLY A 2 21.83 -12.56 15.89
C GLY A 2 21.87 -11.32 15.01
N MET A 3 20.94 -10.39 15.20
CA MET A 3 20.97 -9.04 14.61
C MET A 3 21.96 -8.13 15.37
N ASP A 4 23.19 -8.61 15.59
CA ASP A 4 24.22 -7.93 16.38
C ASP A 4 25.23 -7.14 15.53
N GLY A 5 25.06 -7.14 14.20
CA GLY A 5 25.88 -6.39 13.24
C GLY A 5 27.30 -6.94 13.05
N SER A 6 27.72 -7.97 13.80
CA SER A 6 29.11 -8.44 13.82
C SER A 6 29.57 -9.14 12.53
N ASN A 7 28.62 -9.56 11.68
CA ASN A 7 28.88 -10.27 10.43
C ASN A 7 27.98 -9.79 9.29
N PHE A 8 27.89 -8.47 9.09
CA PHE A 8 27.06 -7.90 8.03
C PHE A 8 27.63 -8.20 6.63
N THR A 9 26.74 -8.55 5.70
CA THR A 9 27.06 -8.74 4.28
C THR A 9 26.50 -7.58 3.46
N ARG A 10 27.21 -7.21 2.39
CA ARG A 10 26.74 -6.19 1.46
C ARG A 10 26.04 -6.88 0.29
N ILE A 11 24.74 -6.69 0.21
CA ILE A 11 23.88 -7.33 -0.79
C ILE A 11 23.84 -6.48 -2.07
N LEU A 12 23.62 -5.17 -1.92
CA LEU A 12 23.65 -4.19 -3.02
C LEU A 12 24.52 -2.99 -2.64
N THR A 13 25.13 -2.35 -3.62
CA THR A 13 26.07 -1.24 -3.45
C THR A 13 25.80 -0.10 -4.43
N TRP A 14 26.54 1.01 -4.28
CA TRP A 14 26.47 2.14 -5.20
C TRP A 14 26.87 1.78 -6.65
N ASN A 15 27.60 0.67 -6.86
CA ASN A 15 27.87 0.15 -8.21
C ASN A 15 26.62 -0.43 -8.88
N ASP A 16 25.58 -0.70 -8.10
CA ASP A 16 24.33 -1.31 -8.54
C ASP A 16 23.24 -0.25 -8.76
N ASP A 17 23.62 0.95 -9.19
CA ASP A 17 22.72 2.09 -9.42
C ASP A 17 21.86 2.42 -8.18
N ILE A 18 22.51 2.48 -7.03
CA ILE A 18 21.92 2.96 -5.77
C ILE A 18 22.53 4.31 -5.43
N ALA A 19 21.69 5.34 -5.42
CA ALA A 19 22.04 6.70 -5.06
C ALA A 19 21.40 7.07 -3.71
N TRP A 20 20.08 7.26 -3.66
CA TRP A 20 19.34 7.65 -2.45
C TRP A 20 18.26 6.61 -2.10
N PRO A 21 18.65 5.46 -1.53
CA PRO A 21 17.70 4.45 -1.08
C PRO A 21 16.96 4.96 0.16
N ASN A 22 15.75 5.45 -0.02
CA ASN A 22 14.97 6.03 1.09
C ASN A 22 14.25 4.98 1.93
N THR A 23 13.97 3.81 1.34
CA THR A 23 13.16 2.78 1.99
C THR A 23 13.51 1.39 1.47
N LEU A 24 13.33 0.40 2.34
CA LEU A 24 13.60 -1.01 2.13
C LEU A 24 12.54 -1.81 2.91
N THR A 25 12.01 -2.87 2.30
CA THR A 25 11.18 -3.86 2.98
C THR A 25 11.44 -5.25 2.40
N ILE A 26 11.01 -6.29 3.12
CA ILE A 26 11.21 -7.69 2.75
C ILE A 26 9.85 -8.36 2.58
N ASP A 27 9.68 -9.11 1.50
CA ASP A 27 8.60 -10.05 1.32
C ASP A 27 9.06 -11.45 1.73
N TYR A 28 8.69 -11.85 2.94
CA TYR A 28 9.06 -13.14 3.52
C TYR A 28 8.40 -14.34 2.82
N PHE A 29 7.34 -14.13 2.03
CA PHE A 29 6.70 -15.22 1.29
C PHE A 29 7.43 -15.55 -0.01
N THR A 30 8.11 -14.56 -0.60
CA THR A 30 8.82 -14.73 -1.88
C THR A 30 10.33 -14.57 -1.76
N ASP A 31 10.85 -14.44 -0.53
CA ASP A 31 12.26 -14.20 -0.21
C ASP A 31 12.88 -13.08 -1.07
N ARG A 32 12.17 -11.96 -1.15
CA ARG A 32 12.57 -10.81 -1.97
C ARG A 32 12.66 -9.54 -1.16
N LEU A 33 13.72 -8.78 -1.40
CA LEU A 33 13.86 -7.42 -0.92
C LEU A 33 13.24 -6.44 -1.93
N TYR A 34 12.60 -5.39 -1.44
CA TYR A 34 12.05 -4.29 -2.23
C TYR A 34 12.57 -2.97 -1.69
N TRP A 35 13.03 -2.08 -2.56
CA TRP A 35 13.55 -0.77 -2.18
C TRP A 35 13.14 0.30 -3.19
N ALA A 36 13.23 1.55 -2.77
CA ALA A 36 13.03 2.68 -3.66
C ALA A 36 14.20 3.66 -3.60
N ASP A 37 14.61 4.14 -4.78
CA ASP A 37 15.60 5.19 -4.93
C ASP A 37 14.94 6.50 -5.32
N ALA A 38 15.09 7.51 -4.47
CA ALA A 38 14.43 8.80 -4.65
C ALA A 38 15.24 9.82 -5.45
N HIS A 39 16.45 9.46 -5.87
CA HIS A 39 17.28 10.25 -6.78
C HIS A 39 17.19 9.73 -8.22
N LEU A 40 17.10 8.40 -8.36
CA LEU A 40 17.00 7.70 -9.64
C LEU A 40 15.56 7.36 -10.04
N ASP A 41 14.59 7.79 -9.23
CA ASP A 41 13.15 7.68 -9.46
C ASP A 41 12.70 6.27 -9.83
N TYR A 42 13.00 5.27 -9.00
CA TYR A 42 12.53 3.90 -9.22
C TYR A 42 12.19 3.14 -7.92
N ILE A 43 11.36 2.11 -8.07
CA ILE A 43 11.13 1.05 -7.08
C ILE A 43 11.62 -0.26 -7.71
N ALA A 44 12.47 -1.00 -7.01
CA ALA A 44 13.04 -2.25 -7.49
C ALA A 44 12.89 -3.38 -6.46
N SER A 45 13.09 -4.60 -6.93
CA SER A 45 13.09 -5.84 -6.16
C SER A 45 14.29 -6.69 -6.54
N ALA A 46 14.81 -7.48 -5.61
CA ALA A 46 15.86 -8.48 -5.81
C ALA A 46 15.64 -9.64 -4.82
N ASP A 47 16.31 -10.77 -5.01
CA ASP A 47 16.40 -11.79 -3.95
C ASP A 47 17.25 -11.31 -2.77
N LEU A 48 17.25 -12.05 -1.66
CA LEU A 48 17.97 -11.69 -0.44
C LEU A 48 19.51 -11.67 -0.62
N GLU A 49 20.01 -12.25 -1.71
CA GLU A 49 21.42 -12.23 -2.12
C GLU A 49 21.74 -11.12 -3.13
N GLY A 50 20.75 -10.29 -3.52
CA GLY A 50 20.91 -9.14 -4.40
C GLY A 50 20.93 -9.50 -5.89
N ARG A 51 20.63 -10.74 -6.24
CA ARG A 51 20.50 -11.23 -7.62
C ARG A 51 19.04 -11.09 -8.10
N HIS A 52 18.82 -11.41 -9.37
CA HIS A 52 17.51 -11.32 -10.03
C HIS A 52 16.81 -9.97 -9.84
N ARG A 53 17.61 -8.88 -9.89
CA ARG A 53 17.11 -7.52 -9.75
C ARG A 53 16.10 -7.19 -10.85
N HIS A 54 14.99 -6.61 -10.44
CA HIS A 54 13.87 -6.23 -11.28
C HIS A 54 13.36 -4.85 -10.87
N ILE A 55 13.22 -3.93 -11.83
CA ILE A 55 12.61 -2.61 -11.58
C ILE A 55 11.10 -2.75 -11.73
N VAL A 56 10.36 -2.52 -10.64
CA VAL A 56 8.89 -2.63 -10.60
C VAL A 56 8.23 -1.40 -11.19
N LEU A 57 8.71 -0.21 -10.82
CA LEU A 57 8.19 1.08 -11.27
C LEU A 57 9.36 2.06 -11.45
N SER A 58 9.27 2.96 -12.42
CA SER A 58 10.28 4.01 -12.64
C SER A 58 9.70 5.30 -13.23
N GLY A 59 10.47 6.38 -13.13
CA GLY A 59 10.19 7.68 -13.72
C GLY A 59 9.05 8.44 -13.05
N SER A 60 8.18 9.05 -13.85
CA SER A 60 7.16 10.00 -13.37
C SER A 60 6.09 9.41 -12.44
N LYS A 61 6.03 8.08 -12.31
CA LYS A 61 5.12 7.39 -11.37
C LYS A 61 5.68 7.32 -9.94
N VAL A 62 7.00 7.43 -9.78
CA VAL A 62 7.72 7.31 -8.52
C VAL A 62 8.81 8.40 -8.37
N PRO A 63 8.46 9.68 -8.61
CA PRO A 63 9.43 10.77 -8.71
C PRO A 63 10.09 11.19 -7.38
N HIS A 64 9.58 10.78 -6.22
CA HIS A 64 10.28 10.91 -4.94
C HIS A 64 9.66 10.03 -3.85
N VAL A 65 9.93 8.72 -3.94
CA VAL A 65 9.44 7.75 -2.95
C VAL A 65 10.14 7.98 -1.60
N PHE A 66 9.35 8.03 -0.53
CA PHE A 66 9.88 8.15 0.83
C PHE A 66 9.82 6.84 1.60
N ALA A 67 8.67 6.19 1.64
CA ALA A 67 8.48 4.91 2.31
C ALA A 67 7.61 3.97 1.48
N LEU A 68 7.82 2.66 1.66
CA LEU A 68 7.06 1.61 1.00
C LEU A 68 6.63 0.51 1.98
N ALA A 69 5.52 -0.13 1.69
CA ALA A 69 4.98 -1.27 2.43
C ALA A 69 4.34 -2.28 1.45
N LEU A 70 4.38 -3.57 1.80
CA LEU A 70 3.86 -4.66 0.96
C LEU A 70 2.65 -5.33 1.62
N PHE A 71 1.59 -5.53 0.86
CA PHE A 71 0.46 -6.36 1.29
C PHE A 71 -0.05 -7.19 0.10
N ASP A 72 -0.15 -8.50 0.29
CA ASP A 72 -0.50 -9.46 -0.76
C ASP A 72 0.35 -9.20 -2.04
N ASP A 73 -0.32 -9.06 -3.19
CA ASP A 73 0.28 -8.81 -4.49
C ASP A 73 0.56 -7.33 -4.77
N ASN A 74 0.35 -6.44 -3.79
CA ASN A 74 0.43 -5.00 -3.98
C ASN A 74 1.57 -4.37 -3.17
N ILE A 75 2.18 -3.37 -3.79
CA ILE A 75 3.10 -2.44 -3.14
C ILE A 75 2.37 -1.11 -2.91
N TYR A 76 2.63 -0.52 -1.76
CA TYR A 76 2.08 0.76 -1.33
C TYR A 76 3.24 1.68 -1.01
N TRP A 77 3.16 2.94 -1.42
CA TRP A 77 4.24 3.89 -1.12
C TRP A 77 3.75 5.31 -0.95
N THR A 78 4.57 6.10 -0.27
CA THR A 78 4.41 7.54 -0.08
C THR A 78 5.34 8.29 -1.03
N ASP A 79 4.80 9.32 -1.69
CA ASP A 79 5.59 10.15 -2.61
C ASP A 79 5.47 11.64 -2.27
N TRP A 80 6.63 12.31 -2.13
CA TRP A 80 6.71 13.72 -1.73
C TRP A 80 6.45 14.70 -2.87
N ASN A 81 6.75 14.32 -4.11
CA ASN A 81 6.54 15.16 -5.27
C ASN A 81 5.08 15.10 -5.71
N LEU A 82 4.46 13.91 -5.64
CA LEU A 82 3.05 13.70 -5.91
C LEU A 82 2.16 14.13 -4.72
N ASN A 83 2.71 14.23 -3.51
CA ASN A 83 1.95 14.45 -2.26
C ASN A 83 0.78 13.47 -2.15
N ALA A 84 1.08 12.18 -2.26
CA ALA A 84 0.07 11.14 -2.28
C ALA A 84 0.59 9.81 -1.75
N ILE A 85 -0.35 8.94 -1.41
CA ILE A 85 -0.18 7.52 -1.19
C ILE A 85 -0.67 6.80 -2.43
N LEU A 86 0.14 5.90 -2.95
CA LEU A 86 -0.08 5.21 -4.21
C LEU A 86 0.03 3.71 -4.01
N THR A 87 -0.57 2.96 -4.93
CA THR A 87 -0.45 1.50 -4.97
C THR A 87 -0.36 0.99 -6.39
N ALA A 88 0.30 -0.15 -6.56
CA ALA A 88 0.42 -0.90 -7.80
C ALA A 88 0.71 -2.37 -7.46
N ASN A 89 0.61 -3.25 -8.46
CA ASN A 89 1.03 -4.63 -8.31
C ASN A 89 2.56 -4.71 -8.11
N LYS A 90 3.02 -5.44 -7.09
CA LYS A 90 4.43 -5.50 -6.68
C LYS A 90 5.33 -6.20 -7.70
N PHE A 91 4.78 -7.08 -8.55
CA PHE A 91 5.54 -7.82 -9.54
C PHE A 91 5.64 -7.09 -10.88
N THR A 92 4.55 -6.47 -11.33
CA THR A 92 4.44 -5.91 -12.70
C THR A 92 4.40 -4.38 -12.75
N GLY A 93 4.18 -3.71 -11.62
CA GLY A 93 3.89 -2.27 -11.59
C GLY A 93 2.55 -1.89 -12.23
N ALA A 94 1.72 -2.88 -12.62
CA ALA A 94 0.40 -2.68 -13.18
C ALA A 94 -0.60 -2.18 -12.12
N ASN A 95 -1.80 -1.78 -12.55
CA ASN A 95 -2.85 -1.27 -11.67
C ASN A 95 -2.40 -0.08 -10.79
N TYR A 96 -1.50 0.76 -11.31
CA TYR A 96 -1.11 2.01 -10.68
C TYR A 96 -2.34 2.85 -10.36
N THR A 97 -2.57 3.12 -9.07
CA THR A 97 -3.68 3.92 -8.58
C THR A 97 -3.22 4.82 -7.45
N VAL A 98 -3.79 6.03 -7.42
CA VAL A 98 -3.60 6.96 -6.30
C VAL A 98 -4.63 6.61 -5.25
N LEU A 99 -4.20 6.05 -4.12
CA LEU A 99 -5.08 5.75 -3.00
C LEU A 99 -5.58 7.02 -2.34
N ARG A 100 -4.67 7.96 -2.07
CA ARG A 100 -5.02 9.18 -1.34
C ARG A 100 -4.07 10.32 -1.61
N ASN A 101 -4.62 11.47 -2.01
CA ASN A 101 -3.86 12.73 -2.02
C ASN A 101 -3.74 13.29 -0.60
N THR A 102 -2.55 13.76 -0.24
CA THR A 102 -2.24 14.38 1.04
C THR A 102 -2.01 15.88 0.86
N THR A 103 -2.31 16.67 1.89
CA THR A 103 -2.07 18.13 1.88
C THR A 103 -0.61 18.49 2.20
N HIS A 104 0.10 17.56 2.83
CA HIS A 104 1.50 17.64 3.20
C HIS A 104 2.24 16.43 2.66
N ARG A 105 3.57 16.52 2.57
CA ARG A 105 4.43 15.39 2.24
C ARG A 105 4.17 14.24 3.22
N PRO A 106 3.74 13.06 2.73
CA PRO A 106 3.62 11.87 3.56
C PRO A 106 5.02 11.32 3.84
N TYR A 107 5.29 10.94 5.08
CA TYR A 107 6.56 10.33 5.49
C TYR A 107 6.39 8.81 5.42
N ASP A 108 6.45 8.13 6.56
CA ASP A 108 6.42 6.69 6.59
C ASP A 108 5.02 6.10 6.36
N ILE A 109 4.97 4.84 5.93
CA ILE A 109 3.75 4.08 5.68
C ILE A 109 3.93 2.62 6.11
N HIS A 110 3.00 2.13 6.90
CA HIS A 110 2.97 0.74 7.37
C HIS A 110 1.55 0.20 7.23
N ILE A 111 1.44 -1.11 7.03
CA ILE A 111 0.15 -1.79 6.97
C ILE A 111 -0.16 -2.32 8.37
N ASN A 112 -1.33 -1.98 8.91
CA ASN A 112 -1.84 -2.63 10.09
C ASN A 112 -2.85 -3.72 9.70
N HIS A 113 -2.61 -4.95 10.15
CA HIS A 113 -3.52 -6.09 9.97
C HIS A 113 -3.79 -6.73 11.35
N PRO A 114 -4.75 -6.23 12.17
CA PRO A 114 -5.15 -6.79 13.48
C PRO A 114 -5.81 -8.19 13.44
N GLY A 115 -5.24 -9.12 12.68
CA GLY A 115 -5.74 -10.49 12.51
C GLY A 115 -4.79 -11.34 11.65
N GLY A 116 -3.49 -11.07 11.76
CA GLY A 116 -2.44 -11.74 11.00
C GLY A 116 -1.41 -12.43 11.89
N GLY A 117 -1.78 -12.86 13.10
CA GLY A 117 -1.29 -14.17 13.50
C GLY A 117 -2.02 -15.14 12.56
N PRO A 118 -1.33 -15.95 11.74
CA PRO A 118 -2.03 -16.85 10.85
C PRO A 118 -3.05 -17.62 11.69
N THR A 119 -4.30 -17.72 11.21
CA THR A 119 -5.07 -18.89 11.66
C THR A 119 -4.22 -20.06 11.23
N CYS A 120 -3.71 -20.79 12.22
CA CYS A 120 -2.63 -21.74 12.02
C CYS A 120 -2.97 -22.61 10.81
N GLY A 121 -2.02 -22.72 9.88
CA GLY A 121 -2.20 -23.49 8.67
C GLY A 121 -2.63 -24.93 9.01
N PRO A 122 -3.13 -25.71 8.04
CA PRO A 122 -3.55 -27.09 8.28
C PRO A 122 -2.47 -28.01 8.88
N ASN A 123 -1.20 -27.57 8.88
CA ASN A 123 -0.04 -28.26 9.45
C ASN A 123 0.57 -27.51 10.66
N GLU A 124 -0.18 -26.66 11.33
CA GLU A 124 0.28 -25.86 12.48
C GLU A 124 -0.70 -26.02 13.67
N PHE A 125 -0.16 -26.03 14.88
CA PHE A 125 -0.91 -26.07 16.12
C PHE A 125 -1.04 -24.66 16.70
N GLN A 126 -2.26 -24.30 17.13
CA GLN A 126 -2.55 -23.04 17.77
C GLN A 126 -2.39 -23.18 19.29
N CYS A 127 -1.43 -22.45 19.86
CA CYS A 127 -1.26 -22.29 21.30
C CYS A 127 -2.45 -21.54 21.91
N ASP A 128 -2.69 -21.70 23.21
CA ASP A 128 -3.78 -21.00 23.90
C ASP A 128 -3.57 -19.46 23.90
N SER A 129 -2.31 -19.02 23.83
CA SER A 129 -1.90 -17.63 23.60
C SER A 129 -2.19 -17.10 22.18
N GLY A 130 -2.65 -17.94 21.24
CA GLY A 130 -2.93 -17.57 19.85
C GLY A 130 -1.71 -17.62 18.92
N ARG A 131 -0.55 -18.04 19.42
CA ARG A 131 0.68 -18.31 18.64
C ARG A 131 0.54 -19.60 17.83
N CYS A 132 1.08 -19.65 16.62
CA CYS A 132 1.14 -20.87 15.81
C CYS A 132 2.54 -21.49 15.91
N ILE A 133 2.58 -22.80 16.11
CA ILE A 133 3.80 -23.61 16.00
C ILE A 133 3.58 -24.69 14.93
N PRO A 134 4.64 -25.21 14.30
CA PRO A 134 4.51 -26.36 13.41
C PRO A 134 3.80 -27.52 14.13
N ALA A 135 2.93 -28.27 13.45
CA ALA A 135 2.30 -29.46 14.04
C ALA A 135 3.33 -30.53 14.46
N SER A 136 4.54 -30.49 13.90
CA SER A 136 5.68 -31.30 14.34
C SER A 136 6.25 -30.88 15.69
N ALA A 137 6.04 -29.62 16.09
CA ALA A 137 6.45 -29.07 17.38
C ALA A 137 5.37 -29.24 18.46
N ARG A 138 4.25 -29.89 18.13
CA ARG A 138 3.29 -30.35 19.12
C ARG A 138 3.76 -31.70 19.64
N CYS A 139 3.99 -31.83 20.94
CA CYS A 139 4.45 -33.06 21.57
C CYS A 139 5.90 -33.44 21.21
N ASP A 140 6.79 -32.47 21.04
CA ASP A 140 8.22 -32.67 20.77
C ASP A 140 9.10 -32.54 22.04
N GLN A 141 8.48 -32.34 23.20
CA GLN A 141 9.10 -32.11 24.52
C GLN A 141 9.80 -30.75 24.67
N GLU A 142 9.61 -29.83 23.74
CA GLU A 142 10.05 -28.45 23.85
C GLU A 142 8.84 -27.52 24.10
N ASN A 143 9.05 -26.43 24.85
CA ASN A 143 7.99 -25.43 25.08
C ASN A 143 8.09 -24.36 23.99
N ASN A 144 7.68 -24.72 22.78
CA ASN A 144 7.64 -23.87 21.61
C ASN A 144 6.52 -22.83 21.70
N CYS A 145 5.43 -23.10 22.42
CA CYS A 145 4.34 -22.15 22.63
C CYS A 145 4.67 -21.04 23.65
N GLY A 146 5.52 -21.31 24.64
CA GLY A 146 5.87 -20.39 25.73
C GLY A 146 4.92 -20.46 26.93
N ASP A 147 3.67 -20.89 26.71
CA ASP A 147 2.64 -21.18 27.73
C ASP A 147 2.51 -22.68 28.06
N ASN A 148 3.31 -23.53 27.41
CA ASN A 148 3.35 -25.00 27.55
C ASN A 148 2.07 -25.72 27.05
N SER A 149 1.28 -25.07 26.19
CA SER A 149 0.06 -25.63 25.60
C SER A 149 0.32 -26.66 24.49
N ASP A 150 1.52 -26.64 23.89
CA ASP A 150 2.01 -27.60 22.90
C ASP A 150 2.36 -28.98 23.47
N GLU A 151 2.79 -29.02 24.72
CA GLU A 151 3.19 -30.22 25.45
C GLU A 151 2.07 -30.77 26.34
N PHE A 152 0.84 -30.26 26.18
CA PHE A 152 -0.32 -30.68 26.95
C PHE A 152 -1.16 -31.70 26.17
N ASP A 153 -1.32 -32.90 26.75
CA ASP A 153 -2.12 -34.03 26.22
C ASP A 153 -1.59 -34.69 24.94
N CYS A 154 -0.45 -35.37 25.08
CA CYS A 154 0.27 -36.05 24.00
C CYS A 154 0.22 -37.59 24.16
N ALA A 155 -0.65 -38.26 23.42
CA ALA A 155 -0.75 -39.72 23.39
C ALA A 155 -0.54 -40.24 21.95
N ASN A 156 0.64 -40.84 21.68
CA ASN A 156 1.02 -41.62 20.48
C ASN A 156 0.85 -40.95 19.10
N VAL A 157 1.93 -40.36 18.57
CA VAL A 157 1.99 -39.80 17.20
C VAL A 157 2.09 -40.92 16.15
N THR A 158 1.22 -40.87 15.13
CA THR A 158 1.20 -41.78 13.98
C THR A 158 1.32 -40.91 12.71
N CYS A 159 2.35 -41.11 11.87
CA CYS A 159 2.55 -40.28 10.66
C CYS A 159 1.38 -40.39 9.67
N GLY A 160 1.07 -39.29 8.97
CA GLY A 160 -0.01 -39.23 7.98
C GLY A 160 0.29 -40.01 6.69
N ALA A 161 -0.75 -40.35 5.92
CA ALA A 161 -0.64 -41.20 4.72
C ALA A 161 0.19 -40.64 3.55
N ALA A 162 0.57 -39.35 3.60
CA ALA A 162 1.41 -38.67 2.60
C ALA A 162 2.83 -38.37 3.12
N GLN A 163 3.17 -38.91 4.30
CA GLN A 163 4.46 -38.72 4.95
C GLN A 163 5.19 -40.07 5.07
N PHE A 164 6.49 -40.04 4.86
CA PHE A 164 7.40 -41.14 5.12
C PHE A 164 7.90 -41.05 6.56
N THR A 165 7.87 -42.18 7.28
CA THR A 165 8.38 -42.27 8.65
C THR A 165 9.86 -42.61 8.62
N CYS A 166 10.70 -41.69 9.09
CA CYS A 166 12.12 -41.88 9.34
C CYS A 166 12.33 -42.89 10.48
N ALA A 167 13.51 -43.49 10.56
CA ALA A 167 13.80 -44.54 11.55
C ALA A 167 13.80 -44.02 13.00
N ASN A 168 14.06 -42.73 13.19
CA ASN A 168 14.01 -42.00 14.47
C ASN A 168 12.59 -41.57 14.91
N GLY A 169 11.55 -41.85 14.11
CA GLY A 169 10.16 -41.47 14.41
C GLY A 169 9.74 -40.10 13.86
N HIS A 170 10.62 -39.38 13.16
CA HIS A 170 10.25 -38.18 12.40
C HIS A 170 9.42 -38.54 11.15
N CYS A 171 8.57 -37.62 10.70
CA CYS A 171 7.78 -37.77 9.48
C CYS A 171 8.21 -36.72 8.46
N ILE A 172 8.66 -37.13 7.26
CA ILE A 172 8.98 -36.23 6.14
C ILE A 172 8.00 -36.41 4.98
N PRO A 173 7.82 -35.44 4.07
CA PRO A 173 7.00 -35.61 2.87
C PRO A 173 7.48 -36.77 1.98
N GLN A 174 6.57 -37.55 1.40
CA GLN A 174 6.92 -38.68 0.53
C GLN A 174 7.75 -38.28 -0.71
N MET A 175 7.68 -37.00 -1.13
CA MET A 175 8.43 -36.46 -2.27
C MET A 175 9.90 -36.17 -1.97
N TRP A 176 10.27 -36.09 -0.69
CA TRP A 176 11.64 -35.91 -0.18
C TRP A 176 12.32 -37.26 0.07
N LYS A 177 11.87 -38.27 -0.68
CA LYS A 177 12.50 -39.58 -0.69
C LYS A 177 13.16 -39.70 -2.05
N CYS A 178 14.48 -39.90 -2.07
CA CYS A 178 15.28 -39.99 -3.29
C CYS A 178 15.42 -38.67 -4.07
N ASP A 179 15.43 -37.52 -3.40
CA ASP A 179 15.65 -36.22 -4.04
C ASP A 179 17.10 -35.71 -3.92
N SER A 180 17.98 -36.53 -3.35
CA SER A 180 19.43 -36.30 -3.17
C SER A 180 19.80 -35.41 -1.99
N GLU A 181 18.87 -35.09 -1.09
CA GLU A 181 19.12 -34.35 0.15
C GLU A 181 18.75 -35.20 1.38
N ASN A 182 19.46 -35.04 2.51
CA ASN A 182 19.19 -35.80 3.74
C ASN A 182 18.23 -35.01 4.64
N ASP A 183 16.93 -35.21 4.43
CA ASP A 183 15.83 -34.57 5.16
C ASP A 183 15.45 -35.32 6.44
N CYS A 184 15.69 -36.64 6.51
CA CYS A 184 15.45 -37.42 7.73
C CYS A 184 16.49 -37.17 8.84
N GLN A 185 17.57 -36.43 8.55
CA GLN A 185 18.75 -36.16 9.40
C GLN A 185 19.55 -37.41 9.83
N ASP A 186 18.92 -38.58 9.85
CA ASP A 186 19.51 -39.90 10.03
C ASP A 186 19.86 -40.60 8.69
N GLY A 187 19.53 -39.98 7.54
CA GLY A 187 19.80 -40.48 6.19
C GLY A 187 18.89 -41.62 5.74
N SER A 188 17.77 -41.87 6.42
CA SER A 188 16.86 -42.98 6.08
C SER A 188 16.05 -42.78 4.80
N ASP A 189 16.01 -41.56 4.29
CA ASP A 189 15.33 -41.10 3.08
C ASP A 189 16.18 -41.21 1.81
N GLU A 190 17.51 -41.28 1.96
CA GLU A 190 18.46 -41.36 0.85
C GLU A 190 19.31 -42.64 0.92
N GLY A 191 19.38 -43.39 -0.19
CA GLY A 191 20.18 -44.61 -0.23
C GLY A 191 20.16 -45.37 -1.55
N ASP A 192 20.73 -46.58 -1.54
CA ASP A 192 20.92 -47.45 -2.72
C ASP A 192 19.60 -47.86 -3.44
N PHE A 193 18.44 -47.48 -2.91
CA PHE A 193 17.12 -47.82 -3.44
C PHE A 193 16.56 -46.84 -4.50
N CYS A 194 17.27 -45.76 -4.83
CA CYS A 194 16.84 -44.69 -5.75
C CYS A 194 17.45 -44.82 -7.17
N ALA A 195 16.69 -45.30 -8.18
CA ALA A 195 17.30 -45.83 -9.43
C ALA A 195 16.89 -45.24 -10.82
N ALA A 196 16.19 -44.10 -10.99
CA ALA A 196 15.98 -43.51 -12.35
C ALA A 196 15.59 -42.00 -12.36
N ARG A 197 16.19 -41.19 -13.26
CA ARG A 197 15.96 -39.72 -13.41
C ARG A 197 15.31 -39.37 -14.77
N THR A 198 14.15 -38.70 -14.77
CA THR A 198 13.48 -38.10 -15.96
C THR A 198 12.79 -36.78 -15.57
N CYS A 199 12.92 -35.71 -16.39
CA CYS A 199 12.29 -34.40 -16.19
C CYS A 199 10.75 -34.47 -16.21
N ALA A 200 10.08 -33.44 -15.66
CA ALA A 200 8.62 -33.31 -15.69
C ALA A 200 8.08 -33.10 -17.12
N TYR A 201 6.81 -33.48 -17.37
CA TYR A 201 6.21 -33.56 -18.71
C TYR A 201 6.09 -32.23 -19.49
N PHE A 202 6.22 -31.08 -18.82
CA PHE A 202 6.09 -29.74 -19.41
C PHE A 202 7.44 -29.03 -19.60
N GLN A 203 8.55 -29.73 -19.33
CA GLN A 203 9.89 -29.19 -19.47
C GLN A 203 10.57 -29.82 -20.69
N PHE A 204 11.29 -29.01 -21.44
CA PHE A 204 12.17 -29.46 -22.51
C PHE A 204 13.49 -29.95 -21.90
N THR A 205 13.87 -31.19 -22.19
CA THR A 205 15.14 -31.74 -21.72
C THR A 205 16.24 -31.39 -22.72
N CYS A 206 17.22 -30.60 -22.28
CA CYS A 206 18.43 -30.32 -23.05
C CYS A 206 19.12 -31.66 -23.39
N PRO A 207 19.21 -32.05 -24.69
CA PRO A 207 19.53 -33.42 -25.10
C PRO A 207 20.88 -33.96 -24.65
N ARG A 208 21.83 -33.08 -24.29
CA ARG A 208 23.21 -33.44 -23.96
C ARG A 208 23.56 -33.30 -22.48
N THR A 209 22.96 -32.32 -21.81
CA THR A 209 23.24 -31.99 -20.39
C THR A 209 22.22 -32.62 -19.44
N GLY A 210 21.03 -33.01 -19.94
CA GLY A 210 19.94 -33.51 -19.11
C GLY A 210 19.25 -32.42 -18.27
N HIS A 211 19.61 -31.14 -18.50
CA HIS A 211 19.00 -29.98 -17.86
C HIS A 211 17.57 -29.79 -18.39
N CYS A 212 16.63 -29.43 -17.51
CA CYS A 212 15.23 -29.22 -17.90
C CYS A 212 14.96 -27.70 -18.01
N ILE A 213 14.53 -27.20 -19.17
CA ILE A 213 14.16 -25.80 -19.40
C ILE A 213 12.66 -25.65 -19.75
N PRO A 214 12.03 -24.49 -19.49
CA PRO A 214 10.65 -24.22 -19.91
C PRO A 214 10.50 -24.23 -21.44
N GLN A 215 9.34 -24.67 -21.94
CA GLN A 215 9.10 -24.74 -23.39
C GLN A 215 8.96 -23.34 -24.07
N SER A 216 8.82 -22.28 -23.29
CA SER A 216 8.81 -20.88 -23.76
C SER A 216 10.19 -20.33 -24.10
N TRP A 217 11.26 -20.99 -23.62
CA TRP A 217 12.66 -20.61 -23.81
C TRP A 217 13.28 -21.39 -24.97
N VAL A 218 12.49 -21.53 -26.04
CA VAL A 218 12.90 -22.21 -27.26
C VAL A 218 12.56 -21.24 -28.39
N CYS A 219 13.57 -20.78 -29.13
CA CYS A 219 13.45 -19.79 -30.19
C CYS A 219 13.06 -18.39 -29.72
N ASP A 220 13.50 -17.98 -28.53
CA ASP A 220 13.28 -16.63 -28.01
C ASP A 220 14.50 -15.70 -28.20
N GLY A 221 15.59 -16.22 -28.74
CA GLY A 221 16.80 -15.49 -29.08
C GLY A 221 17.95 -15.65 -28.08
N ASP A 222 17.73 -16.36 -26.97
CA ASP A 222 18.70 -16.54 -25.87
C ASP A 222 19.20 -18.01 -25.77
N ASP A 223 20.42 -18.22 -25.24
CA ASP A 223 21.05 -19.57 -25.14
C ASP A 223 20.88 -20.16 -23.73
N ASP A 224 19.75 -20.82 -23.49
CA ASP A 224 19.30 -21.40 -22.23
C ASP A 224 19.74 -22.86 -22.02
N CYS A 225 19.98 -23.62 -23.11
CA CYS A 225 20.58 -24.96 -23.02
C CYS A 225 22.11 -24.95 -22.87
N PHE A 226 22.75 -23.77 -22.81
CA PHE A 226 24.21 -23.55 -22.72
C PHE A 226 25.03 -24.18 -23.87
N ASP A 227 24.36 -24.72 -24.88
CA ASP A 227 24.93 -25.31 -26.08
C ASP A 227 24.21 -24.88 -27.39
N LYS A 228 23.36 -23.84 -27.30
CA LYS A 228 22.54 -23.25 -28.38
C LYS A 228 21.64 -24.22 -29.11
N GLN A 229 21.17 -25.26 -28.43
CA GLN A 229 20.29 -26.26 -29.05
C GLN A 229 18.82 -25.85 -29.07
N ASP A 230 18.42 -24.97 -28.16
CA ASP A 230 17.15 -24.24 -28.10
C ASP A 230 16.95 -23.24 -29.25
N GLU A 231 18.03 -22.62 -29.73
CA GLU A 231 18.00 -21.55 -30.75
C GLU A 231 18.28 -22.02 -32.19
N LYS A 232 18.16 -23.32 -32.46
CA LYS A 232 18.35 -23.88 -33.80
C LYS A 232 17.01 -24.25 -34.44
N ASP A 233 16.84 -23.86 -35.71
CA ASP A 233 15.67 -24.13 -36.57
C ASP A 233 14.35 -23.38 -36.21
N CYS A 234 14.42 -22.07 -35.99
CA CYS A 234 13.24 -21.21 -35.71
C CYS A 234 12.54 -20.66 -36.97
N PRO A 235 11.19 -20.61 -37.03
CA PRO A 235 10.42 -20.08 -38.18
C PRO A 235 10.32 -18.53 -38.22
N PRO A 236 10.13 -17.89 -39.41
CA PRO A 236 10.09 -16.42 -39.56
C PRO A 236 8.77 -15.75 -39.10
N ILE A 237 8.87 -14.52 -38.54
CA ILE A 237 7.75 -13.78 -37.91
C ILE A 237 6.79 -13.08 -38.89
N THR A 238 5.48 -13.09 -38.57
CA THR A 238 4.38 -12.44 -39.30
C THR A 238 3.65 -11.40 -38.43
N CYS A 239 3.57 -10.13 -38.87
CA CYS A 239 2.93 -9.02 -38.14
C CYS A 239 1.43 -8.85 -38.49
N LEU A 240 0.66 -8.22 -37.59
CA LEU A 240 -0.75 -7.85 -37.80
C LEU A 240 -0.89 -6.61 -38.71
N ALA A 241 -2.08 -6.41 -39.30
CA ALA A 241 -2.31 -5.36 -40.31
C ALA A 241 -2.24 -3.91 -39.79
N ASN A 242 -2.33 -3.70 -38.47
CA ASN A 242 -2.22 -2.39 -37.79
C ASN A 242 -0.82 -2.15 -37.19
N GLN A 243 0.15 -2.98 -37.53
CA GLN A 243 1.50 -2.92 -36.99
C GLN A 243 2.50 -2.60 -38.10
N PHE A 244 3.41 -1.68 -37.81
CA PHE A 244 4.58 -1.40 -38.61
C PHE A 244 5.63 -2.50 -38.38
N LYS A 245 6.09 -3.10 -39.49
CA LYS A 245 7.13 -4.14 -39.45
C LYS A 245 8.50 -3.48 -39.53
N CYS A 246 9.32 -3.67 -38.49
CA CYS A 246 10.69 -3.16 -38.49
C CYS A 246 11.54 -3.89 -39.54
N ALA A 247 12.57 -3.21 -40.04
CA ALA A 247 13.33 -3.70 -41.19
C ALA A 247 14.18 -4.95 -40.89
N ASP A 248 14.52 -5.20 -39.63
CA ASP A 248 15.21 -6.41 -39.14
C ASP A 248 14.37 -7.71 -39.18
N LEU A 249 13.06 -7.60 -39.45
CA LEU A 249 12.11 -8.73 -39.50
C LEU A 249 12.04 -9.55 -38.20
N ARG A 250 12.43 -8.98 -37.06
CA ARG A 250 12.40 -9.63 -35.74
C ARG A 250 11.33 -9.08 -34.81
N GLN A 251 10.76 -7.92 -35.13
CA GLN A 251 9.77 -7.23 -34.28
C GLN A 251 8.71 -6.45 -35.11
N CYS A 252 7.58 -6.14 -34.48
CA CYS A 252 6.49 -5.34 -35.03
C CYS A 252 6.08 -4.28 -33.99
N VAL A 253 5.87 -3.02 -34.41
CA VAL A 253 5.47 -1.89 -33.54
C VAL A 253 4.13 -1.29 -33.99
N GLU A 254 3.40 -0.58 -33.13
CA GLU A 254 2.09 0.03 -33.50
C GLU A 254 2.26 1.23 -34.44
N GLU A 255 1.31 1.42 -35.36
CA GLU A 255 1.40 2.49 -36.39
C GLU A 255 1.43 3.92 -35.79
N ALA A 256 0.95 4.10 -34.55
CA ALA A 256 0.99 5.38 -33.82
C ALA A 256 2.39 5.81 -33.36
N TYR A 257 3.31 4.86 -33.24
CA TYR A 257 4.70 5.09 -32.83
C TYR A 257 5.62 5.46 -34.00
N LYS A 258 5.09 5.43 -35.22
CA LYS A 258 5.83 5.92 -36.38
C LYS A 258 5.83 7.46 -36.38
N CYS A 259 7.01 8.08 -36.31
CA CYS A 259 7.20 9.54 -36.36
C CYS A 259 6.67 10.30 -35.15
N ASP A 260 6.77 9.72 -33.96
CA ASP A 260 6.42 10.40 -32.70
C ASP A 260 7.64 11.08 -32.03
N GLY A 261 8.82 10.89 -32.60
CA GLY A 261 10.09 11.44 -32.13
C GLY A 261 10.89 10.50 -31.24
N ILE A 262 10.49 9.23 -31.09
CA ILE A 262 11.09 8.21 -30.23
C ILE A 262 11.42 6.95 -31.06
N PRO A 263 12.65 6.40 -31.02
CA PRO A 263 12.97 5.15 -31.74
C PRO A 263 12.41 3.92 -31.02
N ASP A 264 11.34 3.33 -31.56
CA ASP A 264 10.64 2.17 -31.01
C ASP A 264 11.01 0.84 -31.71
N CYS A 265 11.56 0.86 -32.93
CA CYS A 265 12.19 -0.32 -33.51
C CYS A 265 13.63 -0.48 -32.98
N ASN A 266 14.10 -1.72 -32.69
CA ASN A 266 15.52 -2.00 -32.38
C ASN A 266 16.50 -1.49 -33.45
N ASP A 267 16.06 -1.32 -34.71
CA ASP A 267 16.83 -0.75 -35.82
C ASP A 267 16.52 0.73 -36.11
N ALA A 268 15.69 1.38 -35.27
CA ALA A 268 15.20 2.75 -35.38
C ALA A 268 14.52 3.09 -36.72
N SER A 269 14.00 2.08 -37.41
CA SER A 269 13.41 2.25 -38.74
C SER A 269 12.08 3.04 -38.76
N ASP A 270 11.44 3.17 -37.61
CA ASP A 270 10.19 3.89 -37.38
C ASP A 270 10.32 5.42 -37.40
N GLU A 271 11.50 5.95 -37.05
CA GLU A 271 11.77 7.40 -36.97
C GLU A 271 12.53 7.96 -38.19
N LEU A 272 12.81 7.13 -39.19
CA LEU A 272 13.48 7.54 -40.42
C LEU A 272 12.50 8.17 -41.43
N GLY A 273 12.72 9.45 -41.77
CA GLY A 273 12.01 10.14 -42.86
C GLY A 273 10.75 10.92 -42.46
N CYS A 274 10.64 11.34 -41.20
CA CYS A 274 9.48 12.07 -40.67
C CYS A 274 9.50 13.60 -40.98
N PRO A 275 8.34 14.25 -41.18
CA PRO A 275 8.25 15.68 -41.51
C PRO A 275 8.53 16.59 -40.29
N SER A 276 9.34 17.65 -40.45
CA SER A 276 9.76 18.55 -39.36
C SER A 276 8.78 19.71 -39.08
N MET A 277 8.38 19.91 -37.82
CA MET A 277 7.59 21.06 -37.33
C MET A 277 8.43 21.92 -36.37
N GLY A 278 8.45 23.25 -36.59
CA GLY A 278 9.32 24.21 -35.88
C GLY A 278 8.81 24.69 -34.50
N PRO A 279 9.66 25.36 -33.70
CA PRO A 279 9.38 25.68 -32.29
C PRO A 279 8.60 27.00 -32.10
N ASN A 280 7.72 27.03 -31.08
CA ASN A 280 6.93 28.17 -30.53
C ASN A 280 5.52 28.46 -31.08
N GLN A 281 4.57 27.54 -30.91
CA GLN A 281 3.14 27.92 -30.75
C GLN A 281 2.45 27.10 -29.64
N CYS A 282 1.93 27.78 -28.60
CA CYS A 282 0.99 27.23 -27.63
C CYS A 282 -0.45 27.69 -27.97
N ASN A 283 -1.41 26.77 -27.98
CA ASN A 283 -2.81 27.01 -28.36
C ASN A 283 -3.58 27.78 -27.26
N GLN A 284 -4.12 28.96 -27.59
CA GLN A 284 -4.80 29.88 -26.67
C GLN A 284 -6.26 29.51 -26.32
N GLU A 285 -6.81 28.38 -26.79
CA GLU A 285 -8.21 28.01 -26.54
C GLU A 285 -8.47 27.20 -25.24
N LYS A 286 -7.45 26.82 -24.47
CA LYS A 286 -7.59 26.00 -23.24
C LYS A 286 -7.57 26.80 -21.92
N HIS A 287 -8.30 27.91 -21.82
CA HIS A 287 -8.56 28.58 -20.53
C HIS A 287 -9.86 28.05 -19.88
N PHE A 288 -9.74 27.26 -18.80
CA PHE A 288 -10.88 26.83 -17.98
C PHE A 288 -11.55 28.03 -17.29
N ARG A 289 -12.85 28.27 -17.53
CA ARG A 289 -13.65 29.32 -16.90
C ARG A 289 -14.59 28.72 -15.84
N TYR A 290 -14.51 29.16 -14.58
CA TYR A 290 -15.35 28.64 -13.48
C TYR A 290 -16.77 29.20 -13.50
N THR A 291 -17.77 28.37 -13.14
CA THR A 291 -19.21 28.71 -13.18
C THR A 291 -19.97 28.14 -11.99
N ILE A 292 -21.00 28.85 -11.51
CA ILE A 292 -22.00 28.32 -10.56
C ILE A 292 -23.24 27.88 -11.35
N GLN A 293 -23.75 26.70 -11.03
CA GLN A 293 -24.80 26.05 -11.81
C GLN A 293 -25.82 25.38 -10.89
N LYS A 294 -27.05 25.27 -11.39
CA LYS A 294 -28.14 24.52 -10.78
C LYS A 294 -28.48 23.35 -11.68
N ILE A 295 -28.67 22.17 -11.09
CA ILE A 295 -29.07 20.96 -11.79
C ILE A 295 -30.31 20.37 -11.10
N SER A 296 -31.14 19.65 -11.85
CA SER A 296 -32.21 18.85 -11.23
C SER A 296 -31.59 17.76 -10.34
N TYR A 297 -32.31 17.35 -9.29
CA TYR A 297 -31.89 16.24 -8.43
C TYR A 297 -31.72 14.92 -9.21
N SER A 298 -32.44 14.78 -10.33
CA SER A 298 -32.32 13.65 -11.27
C SER A 298 -31.15 13.79 -12.26
N GLY A 299 -30.26 14.77 -12.10
CA GLY A 299 -29.10 14.97 -12.98
C GLY A 299 -29.40 15.61 -14.35
N GLY A 300 -30.66 15.92 -14.65
CA GLY A 300 -31.08 16.64 -15.87
C GLY A 300 -31.19 18.16 -15.72
N ASN A 301 -31.52 18.86 -16.81
CA ASN A 301 -31.84 20.30 -16.84
C ASN A 301 -30.80 21.22 -16.16
N ARG A 302 -29.54 21.08 -16.57
CA ARG A 302 -28.43 21.92 -16.09
C ARG A 302 -28.62 23.37 -16.54
N GLN A 303 -28.70 24.28 -15.58
CA GLN A 303 -28.85 25.72 -15.78
C GLN A 303 -27.68 26.46 -15.15
N ILE A 304 -27.11 27.42 -15.88
CA ILE A 304 -25.96 28.18 -15.40
C ILE A 304 -26.48 29.42 -14.69
N ILE A 305 -26.12 29.55 -13.40
CA ILE A 305 -26.49 30.68 -12.56
C ILE A 305 -25.50 31.82 -12.76
N ARG A 306 -24.18 31.52 -12.79
CA ARG A 306 -23.12 32.51 -13.04
C ARG A 306 -21.91 31.94 -13.79
N ARG A 307 -21.23 32.80 -14.53
CA ARG A 307 -20.02 32.51 -15.33
C ARG A 307 -18.87 33.45 -14.98
N ASN A 308 -17.67 33.09 -15.39
CA ASN A 308 -16.45 33.90 -15.30
C ASN A 308 -16.07 34.25 -13.86
N LEU A 309 -16.21 33.28 -12.96
CA LEU A 309 -15.78 33.44 -11.57
C LEU A 309 -14.26 33.24 -11.48
N PRO A 310 -13.50 34.13 -10.82
CA PRO A 310 -12.05 34.01 -10.72
C PRO A 310 -11.59 32.76 -9.97
N ASN A 311 -12.12 32.52 -8.76
CA ASN A 311 -11.74 31.36 -7.94
C ASN A 311 -12.75 31.04 -6.83
N PRO A 312 -13.96 30.55 -7.18
CA PRO A 312 -14.99 30.19 -6.21
C PRO A 312 -14.61 28.89 -5.46
N MET A 313 -14.61 28.90 -4.12
CA MET A 313 -14.16 27.77 -3.29
C MET A 313 -15.25 27.12 -2.44
N GLY A 314 -16.26 27.89 -2.03
CA GLY A 314 -17.36 27.42 -1.17
C GLY A 314 -18.66 28.16 -1.52
N ILE A 315 -19.79 27.51 -1.25
CA ILE A 315 -21.12 27.96 -1.69
C ILE A 315 -22.17 27.66 -0.62
N ALA A 316 -23.06 28.62 -0.36
CA ALA A 316 -24.22 28.44 0.50
C ALA A 316 -25.47 29.03 -0.16
N ILE A 317 -26.64 28.52 0.19
CA ILE A 317 -27.92 29.00 -0.32
C ILE A 317 -28.77 29.40 0.88
N HIS A 318 -29.37 30.58 0.81
CA HIS A 318 -30.35 31.01 1.79
C HIS A 318 -31.48 31.74 1.06
N LEU A 319 -32.71 31.26 1.24
CA LEU A 319 -33.90 31.78 0.58
C LEU A 319 -33.72 31.89 -0.94
N GLY A 320 -33.80 33.09 -1.52
CA GLY A 320 -33.68 33.38 -2.95
C GLY A 320 -32.26 33.66 -3.44
N GLU A 321 -31.27 33.65 -2.56
CA GLU A 321 -29.90 34.09 -2.85
C GLU A 321 -28.91 32.91 -2.78
N VAL A 322 -27.88 32.99 -3.63
CA VAL A 322 -26.70 32.14 -3.59
C VAL A 322 -25.52 32.96 -3.11
N TYR A 323 -24.79 32.42 -2.15
CA TYR A 323 -23.60 33.01 -1.54
C TYR A 323 -22.40 32.16 -1.94
N TRP A 324 -21.28 32.79 -2.26
CA TRP A 324 -20.03 32.07 -2.49
C TRP A 324 -18.82 32.86 -2.00
N VAL A 325 -17.76 32.13 -1.68
CA VAL A 325 -16.46 32.70 -1.33
C VAL A 325 -15.53 32.63 -2.53
N ASP A 326 -14.95 33.77 -2.89
CA ASP A 326 -13.88 33.83 -3.89
C ASP A 326 -12.55 34.10 -3.19
N ARG A 327 -11.61 33.15 -3.37
CA ARG A 327 -10.31 33.20 -2.69
C ARG A 327 -9.41 34.29 -3.26
N ASN A 328 -9.45 34.53 -4.57
CA ASN A 328 -8.59 35.52 -5.21
C ASN A 328 -9.07 36.94 -4.89
N LEU A 329 -10.39 37.12 -4.76
CA LEU A 329 -11.00 38.39 -4.39
C LEU A 329 -11.13 38.59 -2.87
N MET A 330 -10.73 37.61 -2.04
CA MET A 330 -10.77 37.65 -0.58
C MET A 330 -12.12 38.12 -0.02
N SER A 331 -13.21 37.69 -0.66
CA SER A 331 -14.55 38.24 -0.41
C SER A 331 -15.64 37.17 -0.52
N VAL A 332 -16.68 37.35 0.29
CA VAL A 332 -17.96 36.66 0.18
C VAL A 332 -18.85 37.49 -0.73
N PHE A 333 -19.42 36.86 -1.75
CA PHE A 333 -20.39 37.46 -2.66
C PHE A 333 -21.75 36.83 -2.47
N LYS A 334 -22.80 37.59 -2.80
CA LYS A 334 -24.15 37.07 -2.96
C LYS A 334 -24.77 37.52 -4.28
N ALA A 335 -25.63 36.70 -4.84
CA ALA A 335 -26.44 37.03 -6.00
C ALA A 335 -27.74 36.22 -6.01
N SER A 336 -28.67 36.55 -6.89
CA SER A 336 -29.89 35.74 -7.08
C SER A 336 -29.56 34.33 -7.55
N LYS A 337 -30.27 33.34 -6.99
CA LYS A 337 -30.17 31.93 -7.41
C LYS A 337 -30.95 31.62 -8.72
N LEU A 338 -31.67 32.58 -9.28
CA LEU A 338 -32.47 32.39 -10.48
C LEU A 338 -31.61 32.52 -11.75
N PRO A 339 -31.74 31.58 -12.72
CA PRO A 339 -31.00 31.64 -13.97
C PRO A 339 -31.42 32.87 -14.79
N GLY A 340 -30.45 33.50 -15.47
CA GLY A 340 -30.71 34.69 -16.31
C GLY A 340 -30.72 36.02 -15.56
N SER A 341 -30.52 36.03 -14.25
CA SER A 341 -30.30 37.27 -13.49
C SER A 341 -28.96 37.92 -13.90
N THR A 342 -29.03 39.12 -14.49
CA THR A 342 -27.85 39.90 -14.92
C THR A 342 -27.32 40.84 -13.85
N THR A 343 -27.91 40.86 -12.66
CA THR A 343 -27.51 41.76 -11.57
C THR A 343 -26.06 41.50 -11.17
N MET A 344 -25.29 42.53 -10.85
CA MET A 344 -23.91 42.33 -10.42
C MET A 344 -23.88 41.67 -9.03
N PRO A 345 -22.94 40.74 -8.76
CA PRO A 345 -22.77 40.18 -7.42
C PRO A 345 -22.51 41.25 -6.37
N GLU A 346 -23.24 41.19 -5.26
CA GLU A 346 -23.04 42.05 -4.11
C GLU A 346 -21.92 41.49 -3.23
N LYS A 347 -20.99 42.34 -2.81
CA LYS A 347 -19.96 41.97 -1.84
C LYS A 347 -20.55 42.03 -0.43
N VAL A 348 -20.77 40.86 0.16
CA VAL A 348 -21.30 40.75 1.53
C VAL A 348 -20.23 41.11 2.55
N ARG A 349 -19.00 40.62 2.35
CA ARG A 349 -17.86 40.89 3.23
C ARG A 349 -16.56 40.73 2.48
N THR A 350 -15.62 41.64 2.68
CA THR A 350 -14.30 41.66 2.03
C THR A 350 -13.16 41.55 3.04
N ASN A 351 -11.91 41.48 2.55
CA ASN A 351 -10.69 41.37 3.36
C ASN A 351 -10.63 40.09 4.22
N LEU A 352 -11.20 39.01 3.71
CA LEU A 352 -11.18 37.71 4.36
C LEU A 352 -10.10 36.86 3.67
N GLN A 353 -8.94 36.76 4.31
CA GLN A 353 -7.83 35.97 3.78
C GLN A 353 -8.07 34.47 3.96
N LYS A 354 -7.54 33.66 3.04
CA LYS A 354 -7.57 32.18 3.09
C LYS A 354 -8.97 31.57 3.21
N LEU A 355 -10.01 32.23 2.70
CA LEU A 355 -11.36 31.65 2.64
C LEU A 355 -11.36 30.31 1.89
N ARG A 356 -12.04 29.32 2.47
CA ARG A 356 -12.17 27.96 1.93
C ARG A 356 -13.62 27.57 1.74
N ASP A 357 -14.47 27.84 2.73
CA ASP A 357 -15.87 27.45 2.72
C ASP A 357 -16.76 28.49 3.40
N ILE A 358 -18.08 28.38 3.19
CA ILE A 358 -19.11 29.19 3.85
C ILE A 358 -20.35 28.34 4.12
N ALA A 359 -20.85 28.41 5.36
CA ALA A 359 -22.13 27.85 5.75
C ALA A 359 -23.01 28.93 6.39
N ILE A 360 -24.32 28.86 6.17
CA ILE A 360 -25.29 29.79 6.75
C ILE A 360 -26.04 29.05 7.85
N PHE A 361 -25.98 29.59 9.07
CA PHE A 361 -26.78 29.13 10.19
C PHE A 361 -28.06 29.96 10.28
N ASP A 362 -29.21 29.32 10.18
CA ASP A 362 -30.52 29.92 10.43
C ASP A 362 -31.34 28.98 11.30
N ILE A 363 -31.64 29.42 12.52
CA ILE A 363 -32.39 28.67 13.53
C ILE A 363 -33.79 28.27 13.04
N SER A 364 -34.33 28.98 12.05
CA SER A 364 -35.64 28.74 11.43
C SER A 364 -35.59 27.66 10.33
N ASN A 365 -34.41 27.38 9.76
CA ASN A 365 -34.19 26.39 8.70
C ASN A 365 -33.84 24.99 9.23
N GLN A 366 -33.59 24.84 10.53
CA GLN A 366 -33.45 23.55 11.21
C GLN A 366 -34.54 23.39 12.28
N PRO A 367 -35.84 23.32 11.92
CA PRO A 367 -36.87 22.98 12.88
C PRO A 367 -36.60 21.58 13.45
N ALA A 368 -36.78 21.42 14.77
CA ALA A 368 -36.79 20.11 15.39
C ALA A 368 -38.01 19.35 14.86
N ASP A 369 -37.79 18.46 13.89
CA ASP A 369 -38.83 17.57 13.38
C ASP A 369 -39.01 16.42 14.38
N GLU A 370 -40.14 16.41 15.10
CA GLU A 370 -40.48 15.31 16.03
C GLU A 370 -40.62 13.97 15.31
N ASN A 371 -40.81 13.98 13.98
CA ASN A 371 -40.83 12.78 13.16
C ASN A 371 -39.44 12.34 12.69
N ASN A 372 -38.37 13.07 13.06
CA ASN A 372 -37.01 12.69 12.70
C ASN A 372 -36.59 11.42 13.47
N PRO A 373 -36.49 10.25 12.80
CA PRO A 373 -36.09 8.99 13.42
C PRO A 373 -34.72 9.05 14.11
N CYS A 374 -33.80 9.90 13.65
CA CYS A 374 -32.48 10.07 14.25
C CYS A 374 -32.54 10.85 15.58
N ALA A 375 -33.50 11.75 15.75
CA ALA A 375 -33.65 12.50 17.00
C ALA A 375 -34.38 11.67 18.08
N ARG A 376 -35.37 10.86 17.68
CA ARG A 376 -36.31 10.21 18.61
C ARG A 376 -35.72 9.10 19.48
N LEU A 377 -34.66 8.41 19.02
CA LEU A 377 -34.07 7.25 19.69
C LEU A 377 -32.61 7.47 20.14
N GLY A 378 -32.17 8.73 20.31
CA GLY A 378 -30.78 9.04 20.63
C GLY A 378 -29.84 8.64 19.49
N ASN A 379 -29.81 9.43 18.40
CA ASN A 379 -29.13 9.12 17.14
C ASN A 379 -29.74 7.93 16.36
N GLY A 380 -31.06 7.69 16.48
CA GLY A 380 -31.73 6.60 15.77
C GLY A 380 -31.32 5.18 16.22
N GLY A 381 -30.55 5.07 17.31
CA GLY A 381 -29.88 3.83 17.70
C GLY A 381 -28.62 3.50 16.88
N CYS A 382 -28.11 4.46 16.11
CA CYS A 382 -26.83 4.37 15.41
C CYS A 382 -25.68 4.72 16.36
N ASP A 383 -24.58 3.99 16.26
CA ASP A 383 -23.41 4.17 17.11
C ASP A 383 -22.68 5.49 16.85
N GLN A 384 -22.55 5.89 15.57
CA GLN A 384 -21.84 7.12 15.18
C GLN A 384 -22.74 8.10 14.42
N LEU A 385 -23.10 7.81 13.16
CA LEU A 385 -23.88 8.72 12.31
C LEU A 385 -25.27 8.15 12.01
N CYS A 386 -26.29 9.00 12.05
CA CYS A 386 -27.65 8.67 11.63
C CYS A 386 -28.12 9.63 10.53
N PHE A 387 -28.51 9.06 9.39
CA PHE A 387 -29.06 9.79 8.26
C PHE A 387 -30.56 9.54 8.14
N SER A 388 -31.37 10.55 8.45
CA SER A 388 -32.82 10.51 8.26
C SER A 388 -33.17 10.77 6.80
N PHE A 389 -34.03 9.95 6.21
CA PHE A 389 -34.56 10.13 4.86
C PHE A 389 -35.94 10.81 4.88
N PRO A 390 -36.30 11.57 3.84
CA PRO A 390 -37.65 12.10 3.67
C PRO A 390 -38.68 10.96 3.50
N THR A 391 -39.88 11.16 4.03
CA THR A 391 -41.00 10.19 4.00
C THR A 391 -41.46 9.78 2.60
N GLU A 392 -41.17 10.58 1.56
CA GLU A 392 -41.47 10.21 0.17
C GLU A 392 -40.48 9.15 -0.38
N ALA A 393 -39.24 9.14 0.11
CA ALA A 393 -38.18 8.22 -0.30
C ALA A 393 -38.27 6.84 0.38
N SER A 394 -39.06 6.70 1.45
CA SER A 394 -39.25 5.44 2.15
C SER A 394 -40.25 4.49 1.49
N SER A 395 -40.96 4.94 0.46
CA SER A 395 -41.81 4.06 -0.38
C SER A 395 -41.03 2.97 -1.14
N GLN A 396 -39.70 3.07 -1.20
CA GLN A 396 -38.80 2.08 -1.81
C GLN A 396 -37.77 1.47 -0.84
N ARG A 397 -37.72 1.89 0.44
CA ARG A 397 -36.75 1.39 1.43
C ARG A 397 -37.43 0.96 2.71
N SER A 398 -36.97 -0.16 3.28
CA SER A 398 -37.51 -0.75 4.52
C SER A 398 -37.31 0.11 5.78
N SER A 399 -36.59 1.24 5.73
CA SER A 399 -36.33 2.12 6.87
C SER A 399 -36.29 3.60 6.47
N ASN A 400 -36.84 4.46 7.31
CA ASN A 400 -36.84 5.92 7.17
C ASN A 400 -35.49 6.57 7.55
N PHE A 401 -34.51 5.78 8.01
CA PHE A 401 -33.17 6.24 8.34
C PHE A 401 -32.12 5.16 8.07
N LYS A 402 -30.87 5.56 7.91
CA LYS A 402 -29.70 4.69 7.76
C LYS A 402 -28.61 5.11 8.74
N CYS A 403 -28.02 4.14 9.42
CA CYS A 403 -26.80 4.36 10.20
C CYS A 403 -25.57 4.27 9.31
N GLU A 404 -24.54 5.03 9.66
CA GLU A 404 -23.24 4.98 9.01
C GLU A 404 -22.14 5.29 10.02
N CYS A 405 -20.92 4.90 9.67
CA CYS A 405 -19.76 5.10 10.52
C CYS A 405 -18.97 6.31 10.04
N ALA A 406 -18.62 7.20 10.97
CA ALA A 406 -17.62 8.23 10.76
C ALA A 406 -16.23 7.60 10.57
N THR A 407 -15.94 6.51 11.30
CA THR A 407 -14.72 5.71 11.21
C THR A 407 -15.03 4.22 11.29
N GLY A 408 -14.36 3.38 10.50
CA GLY A 408 -14.64 1.93 10.41
C GLY A 408 -15.86 1.58 9.53
N LYS A 409 -16.33 0.34 9.62
CA LYS A 409 -17.41 -0.25 8.80
C LYS A 409 -18.65 -0.56 9.63
N LEU A 410 -19.83 -0.42 9.04
CA LEU A 410 -21.09 -0.77 9.69
C LEU A 410 -21.19 -2.30 9.84
N SER A 411 -21.46 -2.78 11.05
CA SER A 411 -21.61 -4.20 11.36
C SER A 411 -22.83 -4.80 10.69
N GLN A 412 -22.97 -6.14 10.76
CA GLN A 412 -24.11 -6.86 10.19
C GLN A 412 -25.47 -6.45 10.79
N ASP A 413 -25.49 -5.85 12.00
CA ASP A 413 -26.71 -5.34 12.62
C ASP A 413 -27.20 -4.01 12.02
N GLY A 414 -26.39 -3.39 11.15
CA GLY A 414 -26.72 -2.15 10.46
C GLY A 414 -26.76 -0.91 11.35
N LYS A 415 -26.21 -0.97 12.56
CA LYS A 415 -26.25 0.10 13.57
C LYS A 415 -24.91 0.35 14.28
N LYS A 416 -24.13 -0.70 14.55
CA LYS A 416 -22.82 -0.60 15.20
C LYS A 416 -21.68 -0.41 14.20
N CYS A 417 -20.62 0.24 14.66
CA CYS A 417 -19.41 0.47 13.87
C CYS A 417 -18.28 -0.43 14.35
N GLU A 418 -17.74 -1.23 13.44
CA GLU A 418 -16.60 -2.11 13.64
C GLU A 418 -15.35 -1.50 13.01
N THR A 419 -14.21 -1.66 13.67
CA THR A 419 -12.91 -1.30 13.10
C THR A 419 -12.58 -2.23 11.94
N VAL A 420 -11.98 -1.70 10.89
CA VAL A 420 -11.50 -2.53 9.78
C VAL A 420 -10.24 -3.26 10.18
N ASN A 421 -10.17 -4.55 9.84
CA ASN A 421 -9.07 -5.43 10.27
C ASN A 421 -7.78 -5.25 9.47
N GLU A 422 -7.80 -4.46 8.40
CA GLU A 422 -6.67 -4.24 7.49
C GLU A 422 -6.70 -2.79 7.01
N TYR A 423 -5.61 -2.06 7.20
CA TYR A 423 -5.50 -0.69 6.76
C TYR A 423 -4.06 -0.20 6.70
N LEU A 424 -3.84 0.90 5.98
CA LEU A 424 -2.56 1.60 5.95
C LEU A 424 -2.54 2.69 7.03
N VAL A 425 -1.44 2.81 7.74
CA VAL A 425 -1.14 3.93 8.63
C VAL A 425 0.06 4.67 8.07
N PHE A 426 -0.05 5.99 8.03
CA PHE A 426 1.01 6.84 7.51
C PHE A 426 1.21 8.08 8.37
N ALA A 427 2.46 8.55 8.41
CA ALA A 427 2.84 9.76 9.11
C ALA A 427 2.85 10.95 8.15
N THR A 428 2.48 12.11 8.68
CA THR A 428 2.73 13.41 8.08
C THR A 428 3.51 14.25 9.09
N ARG A 429 3.93 15.46 8.68
CA ARG A 429 4.70 16.35 9.55
C ARG A 429 4.06 16.61 10.92
N THR A 430 2.74 16.56 11.05
CA THR A 430 2.05 16.93 12.30
C THR A 430 0.99 15.93 12.74
N GLU A 431 0.79 14.85 11.98
CA GLU A 431 -0.33 13.94 12.18
C GLU A 431 0.06 12.50 11.84
N ILE A 432 -0.50 11.53 12.56
CA ILE A 432 -0.53 10.12 12.16
C ILE A 432 -1.97 9.80 11.73
N ARG A 433 -2.11 9.20 10.55
CA ARG A 433 -3.41 8.97 9.91
C ARG A 433 -3.53 7.54 9.41
N ALA A 434 -4.75 7.09 9.21
CA ALA A 434 -5.03 5.79 8.61
C ALA A 434 -5.94 5.90 7.39
N VAL A 435 -5.78 4.98 6.44
CA VAL A 435 -6.59 4.86 5.23
C VAL A 435 -6.86 3.38 4.94
N ASN A 436 -8.03 3.07 4.41
CA ASN A 436 -8.38 1.71 4.01
C ASN A 436 -7.58 1.27 2.76
N LEU A 437 -7.41 -0.04 2.57
CA LEU A 437 -6.79 -0.60 1.37
C LEU A 437 -7.65 -0.40 0.10
N ASP A 438 -9.00 -0.41 0.21
CA ASP A 438 -9.86 -0.15 -0.96
C ASP A 438 -9.81 1.35 -1.32
N PRO A 439 -9.30 1.74 -2.52
CA PRO A 439 -9.24 3.13 -2.97
C PRO A 439 -10.61 3.83 -3.05
N ARG A 440 -11.70 3.07 -3.14
CA ARG A 440 -13.07 3.60 -3.20
C ARG A 440 -13.64 3.89 -1.82
N SER A 441 -13.02 3.35 -0.77
CA SER A 441 -13.46 3.57 0.61
C SER A 441 -13.01 4.93 1.10
N THR A 442 -13.96 5.75 1.54
CA THR A 442 -13.69 7.04 2.18
C THR A 442 -13.69 6.96 3.70
N GLN A 443 -13.92 5.78 4.26
CA GLN A 443 -13.92 5.55 5.70
C GLN A 443 -12.48 5.50 6.23
N VAL A 444 -12.25 6.14 7.37
CA VAL A 444 -10.95 6.08 8.06
C VAL A 444 -11.00 5.02 9.17
N PRO A 445 -9.97 4.18 9.33
CA PRO A 445 -9.93 3.14 10.37
C PRO A 445 -9.99 3.72 11.79
N PHE A 446 -9.21 4.76 12.07
CA PHE A 446 -9.21 5.47 13.35
C PHE A 446 -9.14 6.99 13.15
N SER A 447 -9.46 7.73 14.22
CA SER A 447 -9.33 9.19 14.24
C SER A 447 -7.87 9.62 14.18
N PRO A 448 -7.49 10.57 13.30
CA PRO A 448 -6.09 10.95 13.15
C PRO A 448 -5.53 11.53 14.45
N MET A 449 -4.33 11.12 14.82
CA MET A 449 -3.58 11.75 15.91
C MET A 449 -3.05 13.09 15.40
N VAL A 450 -3.54 14.18 15.94
CA VAL A 450 -3.15 15.54 15.54
C VAL A 450 -2.23 16.18 16.58
N ASN A 451 -1.66 17.35 16.27
CA ASN A 451 -0.80 18.13 17.18
C ASN A 451 0.52 17.40 17.55
N LEU A 452 0.98 16.52 16.67
CA LEU A 452 2.33 15.96 16.75
C LEU A 452 3.31 16.91 16.07
N THR A 453 4.61 16.69 16.30
CA THR A 453 5.66 17.51 15.72
C THR A 453 6.71 16.65 15.05
N ASN A 454 6.73 16.73 13.72
CA ASN A 454 7.68 16.08 12.83
C ASN A 454 7.78 14.57 13.11
N VAL A 455 6.65 13.88 12.98
CA VAL A 455 6.60 12.41 13.03
C VAL A 455 7.19 11.88 11.73
N VAL A 456 8.09 10.91 11.84
CA VAL A 456 8.80 10.37 10.68
C VAL A 456 8.49 8.90 10.54
N GLY A 457 9.08 8.05 11.38
CA GLY A 457 8.95 6.60 11.32
C GLY A 457 7.79 6.05 12.13
N LEU A 458 7.23 4.93 11.67
CA LEU A 458 6.14 4.19 12.28
C LEU A 458 6.49 2.70 12.31
N ASP A 459 6.04 1.97 13.32
CA ASP A 459 5.98 0.51 13.24
C ASP A 459 4.92 -0.05 14.20
N PHE A 460 4.66 -1.35 14.17
CA PHE A 460 3.61 -1.97 14.97
C PHE A 460 4.06 -3.20 15.72
N ASP A 461 3.53 -3.34 16.93
CA ASP A 461 3.39 -4.62 17.60
C ASP A 461 1.94 -5.08 17.44
N TYR A 462 1.72 -6.05 16.56
CA TYR A 462 0.38 -6.59 16.29
C TYR A 462 -0.19 -7.38 17.47
N ALA A 463 0.66 -8.11 18.19
CA ALA A 463 0.24 -8.99 19.28
C ALA A 463 -0.22 -8.18 20.48
N ASP A 464 0.51 -7.12 20.80
CA ASP A 464 0.23 -6.26 21.96
C ASP A 464 -0.58 -4.98 21.63
N ASP A 465 -1.09 -4.83 20.40
CA ASP A 465 -1.85 -3.66 19.93
C ASP A 465 -1.09 -2.33 20.14
N LYS A 466 0.21 -2.29 19.76
CA LYS A 466 1.05 -1.09 19.90
C LYS A 466 1.40 -0.50 18.55
N LEU A 467 1.22 0.82 18.42
CA LEU A 467 1.74 1.64 17.35
C LEU A 467 2.96 2.39 17.88
N LEU A 468 4.14 2.02 17.40
CA LEU A 468 5.41 2.68 17.68
C LEU A 468 5.64 3.80 16.66
N PHE A 469 6.24 4.90 17.12
CA PHE A 469 6.55 6.01 16.24
C PHE A 469 7.73 6.84 16.73
N THR A 470 8.40 7.50 15.79
CA THR A 470 9.49 8.43 16.04
C THR A 470 9.04 9.85 15.74
N GLN A 471 9.49 10.77 16.59
CA GLN A 471 9.40 12.21 16.33
C GLN A 471 10.81 12.78 16.32
N ILE A 472 11.07 13.65 15.34
CA ILE A 472 12.31 14.42 15.26
C ILE A 472 12.09 15.86 15.72
N ARG A 473 13.17 16.66 15.68
CA ARG A 473 13.21 18.08 16.11
C ARG A 473 11.91 18.86 15.85
N PRO A 474 11.43 19.65 16.84
CA PRO A 474 12.19 20.15 18.00
C PRO A 474 12.15 19.25 19.24
N TRP A 475 11.21 18.30 19.34
CA TRP A 475 11.08 17.42 20.51
C TRP A 475 11.25 15.97 20.09
N ALA A 476 12.51 15.55 19.99
CA ALA A 476 12.85 14.21 19.57
C ALA A 476 12.39 13.17 20.60
N LYS A 477 11.66 12.15 20.16
CA LYS A 477 11.26 11.02 21.01
C LYS A 477 10.97 9.76 20.20
N ILE A 478 11.14 8.62 20.86
CA ILE A 478 10.64 7.31 20.45
C ILE A 478 9.53 6.96 21.43
N ALA A 479 8.35 6.65 20.93
CA ALA A 479 7.18 6.41 21.75
C ALA A 479 6.26 5.38 21.11
N TYR A 480 5.32 4.85 21.90
CA TYR A 480 4.25 4.01 21.40
C TYR A 480 2.91 4.38 22.02
N THR A 481 1.83 4.02 21.32
CA THR A 481 0.45 4.15 21.79
C THR A 481 -0.37 2.95 21.31
N LYS A 482 -1.67 2.93 21.60
CA LYS A 482 -2.55 1.84 21.17
C LYS A 482 -2.78 1.87 19.65
N ALA A 483 -2.59 0.77 18.93
CA ALA A 483 -2.70 0.75 17.46
C ALA A 483 -4.16 0.84 16.93
N SER A 484 -5.10 0.24 17.67
CA SER A 484 -6.53 0.22 17.32
C SER A 484 -7.24 1.56 17.55
N SER A 485 -6.82 2.33 18.55
CA SER A 485 -7.38 3.64 18.88
C SER A 485 -6.30 4.60 19.37
N PRO A 486 -5.39 5.01 18.48
CA PRO A 486 -4.24 5.82 18.86
C PRO A 486 -4.68 7.22 19.29
N ALA A 487 -4.23 7.64 20.48
CA ALA A 487 -4.59 8.92 21.07
C ALA A 487 -3.36 9.59 21.67
N VAL A 488 -3.26 10.92 21.51
CA VAL A 488 -2.10 11.70 21.98
C VAL A 488 -1.98 11.67 23.51
N THR A 489 -3.08 11.45 24.22
CA THR A 489 -3.12 11.31 25.67
C THR A 489 -2.50 10.01 26.17
N ASP A 490 -2.47 8.99 25.33
CA ASP A 490 -2.14 7.60 25.71
C ASP A 490 -0.77 7.22 25.14
N VAL A 491 0.11 8.21 24.98
CA VAL A 491 1.45 8.03 24.42
C VAL A 491 2.42 7.68 25.55
N ASN A 492 3.02 6.49 25.45
CA ASN A 492 4.11 6.05 26.32
C ASN A 492 5.45 6.39 25.66
N VAL A 493 6.24 7.23 26.32
CA VAL A 493 7.56 7.65 25.81
C VAL A 493 8.62 6.68 26.29
N VAL A 494 9.34 6.07 25.34
CA VAL A 494 10.45 5.14 25.63
C VAL A 494 11.74 5.91 25.81
N LEU A 495 12.07 6.79 24.85
CA LEU A 495 13.31 7.56 24.86
C LEU A 495 13.08 8.97 24.32
N ASN A 496 13.68 10.01 24.93
CA ASN A 496 13.46 11.41 24.53
C ASN A 496 14.65 12.36 24.76
N ARG A 497 15.86 11.82 25.01
CA ARG A 497 17.05 12.64 25.29
C ARG A 497 18.21 12.22 24.42
N GLY A 498 18.87 13.20 23.80
CA GLY A 498 20.11 12.98 23.06
C GLY A 498 19.95 12.10 21.82
N ILE A 499 18.76 12.11 21.21
CA ILE A 499 18.43 11.29 20.04
C ILE A 499 17.90 12.14 18.89
N ASN A 500 18.09 11.68 17.66
CA ASN A 500 17.42 12.21 16.47
C ASN A 500 16.92 11.06 15.57
N PRO A 501 15.84 10.37 16.00
CA PRO A 501 15.40 9.11 15.40
C PRO A 501 14.61 9.34 14.10
N GLU A 502 15.02 8.72 13.00
CA GLU A 502 14.28 8.78 11.73
C GLU A 502 13.44 7.51 11.50
N GLY A 503 14.06 6.44 11.02
CA GLY A 503 13.43 5.12 10.87
C GLY A 503 13.36 4.34 12.18
N ILE A 504 12.35 3.48 12.28
CA ILE A 504 12.12 2.57 13.39
C ILE A 504 11.69 1.21 12.85
N ALA A 505 12.13 0.15 13.51
CA ALA A 505 11.72 -1.22 13.25
C ALA A 505 11.59 -1.96 14.58
N TYR A 506 10.60 -2.83 14.70
CA TYR A 506 10.29 -3.57 15.90
C TYR A 506 10.38 -5.07 15.64
N ASP A 507 11.26 -5.74 16.38
CA ASP A 507 11.36 -7.20 16.41
C ASP A 507 10.48 -7.75 17.52
N TRP A 508 9.33 -8.31 17.14
CA TRP A 508 8.38 -8.93 18.06
C TRP A 508 8.90 -10.25 18.66
N THR A 509 9.85 -10.93 18.02
CA THR A 509 10.40 -12.20 18.51
C THR A 509 11.37 -12.01 19.66
N GLN A 510 12.15 -10.92 19.62
CA GLN A 510 13.12 -10.56 20.65
C GLN A 510 12.65 -9.41 21.54
N ASN A 511 11.49 -8.83 21.25
CA ASN A 511 10.91 -7.69 21.97
C ASN A 511 11.84 -6.45 21.95
N LYS A 512 12.45 -6.17 20.79
CA LYS A 512 13.47 -5.13 20.60
C LYS A 512 13.06 -4.07 19.59
N ILE A 513 13.38 -2.82 19.91
CA ILE A 513 13.24 -1.66 19.04
C ILE A 513 14.60 -1.36 18.40
N TYR A 514 14.63 -1.35 17.08
CA TYR A 514 15.73 -0.90 16.25
C TYR A 514 15.39 0.47 15.67
N TRP A 515 16.33 1.40 15.65
CA TRP A 515 16.08 2.73 15.11
C TRP A 515 17.36 3.38 14.60
N THR A 516 17.20 4.30 13.65
CA THR A 516 18.32 5.02 13.01
C THR A 516 18.45 6.42 13.59
N ASP A 517 19.65 6.82 14.01
CA ASP A 517 19.96 8.18 14.46
C ASP A 517 20.72 8.96 13.37
N SER A 518 20.10 9.99 12.82
CA SER A 518 20.73 10.81 11.77
C SER A 518 21.66 11.90 12.30
N SER A 519 21.71 12.13 13.61
CA SER A 519 22.71 13.01 14.23
C SER A 519 24.03 12.29 14.51
N ASN A 520 23.97 10.99 14.82
CA ASN A 520 25.15 10.16 15.11
C ASN A 520 25.58 9.27 13.93
N ASN A 521 24.78 9.19 12.86
CA ASN A 521 25.01 8.31 11.71
C ASN A 521 25.14 6.84 12.14
N SER A 522 24.27 6.38 13.05
CA SER A 522 24.35 5.05 13.66
C SER A 522 22.98 4.40 13.78
N ILE A 523 22.99 3.07 13.92
CA ILE A 523 21.80 2.28 14.23
C ILE A 523 21.90 1.87 15.70
N TYR A 524 20.76 1.92 16.40
CA TYR A 524 20.66 1.52 17.79
C TYR A 524 19.59 0.45 17.96
N ALA A 525 19.81 -0.44 18.92
CA ALA A 525 18.82 -1.39 19.41
C ALA A 525 18.61 -1.19 20.91
N MET A 526 17.37 -1.33 21.37
CA MET A 526 17.01 -1.27 22.78
C MET A 526 15.76 -2.12 23.06
N ASN A 527 15.51 -2.42 24.33
CA ASN A 527 14.26 -3.05 24.75
C ASN A 527 13.11 -2.02 24.75
N LEU A 528 11.86 -2.51 24.81
CA LEU A 528 10.65 -1.68 24.82
C LEU A 528 10.52 -0.72 26.03
N ASP A 529 11.23 -1.00 27.12
CA ASP A 529 11.34 -0.14 28.30
C ASP A 529 12.50 0.88 28.21
N GLY A 530 13.27 0.86 27.12
CA GLY A 530 14.44 1.71 26.88
C GLY A 530 15.73 1.19 27.52
N SER A 531 15.73 -0.01 28.12
CA SER A 531 16.93 -0.67 28.63
C SER A 531 17.75 -1.33 27.51
N ASP A 532 18.96 -1.80 27.85
CA ASP A 532 19.89 -2.47 26.93
C ASP A 532 20.12 -1.72 25.61
N LEU A 533 20.27 -0.39 25.69
CA LEU A 533 20.60 0.43 24.53
C LEU A 533 22.01 0.11 24.04
N VAL A 534 22.09 -0.46 22.84
CA VAL A 534 23.34 -0.85 22.18
C VAL A 534 23.39 -0.20 20.80
N MET A 535 24.58 0.29 20.44
CA MET A 535 24.89 0.76 19.08
C MET A 535 25.35 -0.43 18.24
N ILE A 536 24.82 -0.55 17.02
CA ILE A 536 25.10 -1.64 16.08
C ILE A 536 25.97 -1.11 14.93
#